data_AF-A0A940QJB5-F1
#
_entry.id   AF-A0A940QJB5-F1
#
_cell.length_a   1.000
_cell.length_b   1.000
_cell.length_c   1.000
_cell.angle_alpha   90.00
_cell.angle_beta   90.00
_cell.angle_gamma   90.00
#
_symmetry.space_group_name_H-M   'P 1'
#
loop_
_entity.id
_entity.type
_entity.pdbx_description
1 polymer ?
#
loop_
_entity_poly.entity_id
_entity_poly.type
_entity_poly.pdbx_seq_one_letter_code
_entity_poly.pdbx_strand_id
1 'polypeptide(L)'
;MNCAVIIAEYNPFHRGHQWQIQQLRQQGYDHIAVIMSGCFVQRGAPALFHKTIRSYMALQGGADLIIELPLPYACATAQRFAFGGVALADAMGCASALCFGSECGDLQQLNQAVSVLQSSALHDALAPYLAQGLTFAKARSLAVAELASPEVAALLEEPNNILGIEYLLQLQQL
;
A
#
# COMPACT_ATOMS: atom_id res chain seq x y z
N MET A 1 -24.14 4.80 1.57
CA MET A 1 -23.40 4.49 0.34
C MET A 1 -21.94 4.45 0.72
N ASN A 2 -21.40 3.25 0.92
CA ASN A 2 -20.04 3.03 1.39
C ASN A 2 -19.15 2.61 0.21
N CYS A 3 -18.10 3.38 -0.05
CA CYS A 3 -17.15 3.11 -1.12
C CYS A 3 -15.81 2.64 -0.51
N ALA A 4 -15.38 1.44 -0.88
CA ALA A 4 -14.03 0.97 -0.59
C ALA A 4 -13.12 1.23 -1.80
N VAL A 5 -11.87 1.60 -1.53
CA VAL A 5 -10.84 1.76 -2.54
C VAL A 5 -9.76 0.72 -2.36
N ILE A 6 -9.29 0.13 -3.46
CA ILE A 6 -8.11 -0.73 -3.51
C ILE A 6 -7.06 -0.05 -4.39
N ILE A 7 -5.81 0.01 -3.94
CA ILE A 7 -4.68 0.44 -4.77
C ILE A 7 -3.96 -0.83 -5.27
N ALA A 8 -3.82 -1.00 -6.59
CA ALA A 8 -3.35 -2.26 -7.16
C ALA A 8 -2.61 -2.12 -8.49
N GLU A 9 -2.00 -3.23 -8.91
CA GLU A 9 -1.42 -3.38 -10.25
C GLU A 9 -2.17 -4.41 -11.11
N TYR A 10 -2.74 -5.44 -10.49
CA TYR A 10 -3.43 -6.55 -11.16
C TYR A 10 -2.65 -7.13 -12.35
N ASN A 11 -1.43 -7.60 -12.10
CA ASN A 11 -0.47 -7.98 -13.14
C ASN A 11 -0.15 -9.50 -13.19
N PRO A 12 -1.07 -10.39 -13.62
CA PRO A 12 -2.44 -10.14 -14.08
C PRO A 12 -3.48 -10.16 -12.93
N PHE A 13 -4.75 -9.89 -13.23
CA PHE A 13 -5.85 -10.12 -12.29
C PHE A 13 -6.00 -11.63 -12.02
N HIS A 14 -6.20 -12.02 -10.75
CA HIS A 14 -6.25 -13.42 -10.33
C HIS A 14 -7.21 -13.62 -9.15
N ARG A 15 -7.41 -14.88 -8.73
CA ARG A 15 -8.38 -15.26 -7.69
C ARG A 15 -8.21 -14.53 -6.36
N GLY A 16 -6.98 -14.24 -5.94
CA GLY A 16 -6.74 -13.44 -4.73
C GLY A 16 -7.35 -12.03 -4.79
N HIS A 17 -7.24 -11.34 -5.94
CA HIS A 17 -7.85 -10.02 -6.14
C HIS A 17 -9.38 -10.11 -6.15
N GLN A 18 -9.94 -11.11 -6.83
CA GLN A 18 -11.38 -11.34 -6.83
C GLN A 18 -11.90 -11.64 -5.42
N TRP A 19 -11.16 -12.45 -4.66
CA TRP A 19 -11.49 -12.75 -3.27
C TRP A 19 -11.48 -11.49 -2.40
N GLN A 20 -10.47 -10.62 -2.53
CA GLN A 20 -10.42 -9.33 -1.81
C GLN A 20 -11.65 -8.46 -2.08
N ILE A 21 -12.05 -8.34 -3.35
CA ILE A 21 -13.26 -7.60 -3.75
C ILE A 21 -14.51 -8.25 -3.13
N GLN A 22 -14.61 -9.59 -3.16
CA GLN A 22 -15.73 -10.31 -2.56
C GLN A 22 -15.79 -10.11 -1.03
N GLN A 23 -14.65 -10.07 -0.33
CA GLN A 23 -14.62 -9.78 1.11
C GLN A 23 -15.18 -8.40 1.42
N LEU A 24 -14.85 -7.38 0.62
CA LEU A 24 -15.43 -6.04 0.78
C LEU A 24 -16.95 -6.03 0.57
N ARG A 25 -17.45 -6.77 -0.42
CA ARG A 25 -18.91 -6.94 -0.59
C ARG A 25 -19.56 -7.58 0.62
N GLN A 26 -18.96 -8.64 1.16
CA GLN A 26 -19.46 -9.32 2.36
C GLN A 26 -19.43 -8.42 3.60
N GLN A 27 -18.49 -7.47 3.66
CA GLN A 27 -18.41 -6.44 4.69
C GLN A 27 -19.39 -5.27 4.48
N GLY A 28 -20.20 -5.29 3.41
CA GLY A 28 -21.26 -4.32 3.18
C GLY A 28 -20.84 -3.05 2.42
N TYR A 29 -19.72 -3.06 1.68
CA TYR A 29 -19.38 -1.95 0.80
C TYR A 29 -20.21 -1.98 -0.50
N ASP A 30 -20.99 -0.92 -0.71
CA ASP A 30 -21.86 -0.72 -1.88
C ASP A 30 -21.06 -0.56 -3.17
N HIS A 31 -19.92 0.16 -3.08
CA HIS A 31 -19.05 0.44 -4.22
C HIS A 31 -17.60 0.06 -3.93
N ILE A 32 -16.93 -0.48 -4.95
CA ILE A 32 -15.51 -0.83 -4.91
C ILE A 32 -14.83 -0.18 -6.10
N ALA A 33 -13.99 0.81 -5.80
CA ALA A 33 -13.12 1.44 -6.78
C ALA A 33 -11.71 0.85 -6.68
N VAL A 34 -11.02 0.75 -7.82
CA VAL A 34 -9.63 0.33 -7.89
C VAL A 34 -8.80 1.43 -8.54
N ILE A 35 -7.81 1.94 -7.81
CA ILE A 35 -6.76 2.79 -8.34
C ILE A 35 -5.66 1.87 -8.84
N MET A 36 -5.57 1.71 -10.16
CA MET A 36 -4.75 0.70 -10.81
C MET A 36 -3.58 1.32 -11.56
N SER A 37 -2.39 0.75 -11.41
CA SER A 37 -1.24 1.12 -12.24
C SER A 37 -1.55 1.01 -13.74
N GLY A 38 -1.08 2.00 -14.50
CA GLY A 38 -1.13 2.02 -15.97
C GLY A 38 -0.24 0.95 -16.61
N CYS A 39 0.33 1.22 -17.78
CA CYS A 39 1.10 0.20 -18.52
C CYS A 39 2.44 -0.21 -17.88
N PHE A 40 2.87 0.47 -16.82
CA PHE A 40 4.06 0.13 -16.03
C PHE A 40 3.67 -0.02 -14.56
N VAL A 41 4.31 -0.96 -13.88
CA VAL A 41 4.04 -1.31 -12.48
C VAL A 41 5.13 -0.77 -11.55
N GLN A 42 4.90 -0.77 -10.24
CA GLN A 42 5.77 -0.23 -9.19
C GLN A 42 7.19 -0.80 -9.25
N ARG A 43 7.31 -2.08 -9.62
CA ARG A 43 8.60 -2.76 -9.76
C ARG A 43 9.41 -2.34 -11.00
N GLY A 44 8.98 -1.32 -11.73
CA GLY A 44 9.69 -0.78 -12.89
C GLY A 44 9.58 -1.62 -14.16
N ALA A 45 8.60 -2.53 -14.22
CA ALA A 45 8.37 -3.41 -15.35
C ALA A 45 7.12 -3.00 -16.15
N PRO A 46 7.04 -3.32 -17.45
CA PRO A 46 5.77 -3.27 -18.16
C PRO A 46 4.78 -4.27 -17.56
N ALA A 47 3.49 -3.92 -17.55
CA ALA A 47 2.44 -4.85 -17.19
C ALA A 47 2.31 -5.95 -18.26
N LEU A 48 2.01 -7.19 -17.83
CA LEU A 48 1.83 -8.36 -18.68
C LEU A 48 0.74 -8.15 -19.73
N PHE A 49 -0.33 -7.44 -19.35
CA PHE A 49 -1.39 -7.02 -20.25
C PHE A 49 -1.58 -5.50 -20.20
N HIS A 50 -1.98 -4.94 -21.34
CA HIS A 50 -2.34 -3.53 -21.45
C HIS A 50 -3.39 -3.13 -20.40
N LYS A 51 -3.33 -1.89 -19.91
CA LYS A 51 -4.19 -1.40 -18.82
C LYS A 51 -5.68 -1.66 -19.06
N THR A 52 -6.15 -1.51 -20.30
CA THR A 52 -7.57 -1.74 -20.66
C THR A 52 -8.00 -3.20 -20.45
N ILE A 53 -7.12 -4.17 -20.71
CA ILE A 53 -7.40 -5.60 -20.50
C ILE A 53 -7.51 -5.89 -19.00
N ARG A 54 -6.57 -5.37 -18.19
CA ARG A 54 -6.60 -5.53 -16.73
C ARG A 54 -7.80 -4.83 -16.11
N SER A 55 -8.16 -3.64 -16.58
CA SER A 55 -9.37 -2.93 -16.17
C SER A 55 -10.61 -3.77 -16.46
N TYR A 56 -10.72 -4.35 -17.66
CA TYR A 56 -11.82 -5.25 -18.00
C TYR A 56 -11.89 -6.46 -17.06
N MET A 57 -10.75 -7.12 -16.81
CA MET A 57 -10.69 -8.25 -15.87
C MET A 57 -11.14 -7.88 -14.45
N ALA A 58 -10.72 -6.70 -13.95
CA ALA A 58 -11.11 -6.22 -12.63
C ALA A 58 -12.60 -5.89 -12.52
N LEU A 59 -13.18 -5.28 -13.56
CA LEU A 59 -14.62 -5.01 -13.65
C LEU A 59 -15.42 -6.33 -13.66
N GLN A 60 -15.00 -7.32 -14.46
CA GLN A 60 -15.60 -8.67 -14.43
C GLN A 60 -15.41 -9.37 -13.09
N GLY A 61 -14.34 -9.02 -12.36
CA GLY A 61 -14.05 -9.50 -11.01
C GLY A 61 -14.88 -8.86 -9.89
N GLY A 62 -15.70 -7.85 -10.20
CA GLY A 62 -16.64 -7.22 -9.27
C GLY A 62 -16.28 -5.82 -8.78
N ALA A 63 -15.21 -5.20 -9.31
CA ALA A 63 -14.97 -3.77 -9.12
C ALA A 63 -15.98 -2.94 -9.94
N ASP A 64 -16.35 -1.76 -9.45
CA ASP A 64 -17.32 -0.87 -10.14
C ASP A 64 -16.62 0.23 -10.94
N LEU A 65 -15.43 0.64 -10.51
CA LEU A 65 -14.69 1.76 -11.09
C LEU A 65 -13.20 1.44 -11.11
N ILE A 66 -12.55 1.70 -12.24
CA ILE A 66 -11.09 1.63 -12.37
C ILE A 66 -10.55 3.02 -12.70
N ILE A 67 -9.65 3.51 -11.86
CA ILE A 67 -8.95 4.79 -12.04
C ILE A 67 -7.48 4.48 -12.31
N GLU A 68 -6.88 5.10 -13.33
CA GLU A 68 -5.46 4.93 -13.59
C GLU A 68 -4.63 5.73 -12.57
N LEU A 69 -3.68 5.07 -11.90
CA LEU A 69 -2.64 5.72 -11.13
C LEU A 69 -1.62 6.34 -12.10
N PRO A 70 -1.40 7.68 -12.10
CA PRO A 70 -0.48 8.32 -13.03
C PRO A 70 0.94 7.76 -12.92
N LEU A 71 1.61 7.63 -14.06
CA LEU A 71 2.94 7.02 -14.18
C LEU A 71 3.99 7.54 -13.16
N PRO A 72 4.06 8.85 -12.84
CA PRO A 72 5.03 9.35 -11.85
C PRO A 72 4.84 8.79 -10.43
N TYR A 73 3.69 8.20 -10.14
CA TYR A 73 3.38 7.52 -8.87
C TYR A 73 3.36 6.00 -9.03
N ALA A 74 2.83 5.50 -10.15
CA ALA A 74 2.72 4.07 -10.40
C ALA A 74 4.07 3.37 -10.51
N CYS A 75 5.07 4.00 -11.12
CA CYS A 75 6.42 3.46 -11.28
C CYS A 75 7.40 4.17 -10.33
N ALA A 76 7.16 4.05 -9.02
CA ALA A 76 7.93 4.74 -7.99
C ALA A 76 8.12 3.87 -6.73
N THR A 77 8.86 4.40 -5.74
CA THR A 77 9.02 3.75 -4.43
C THR A 77 7.67 3.53 -3.73
N ALA A 78 7.60 2.61 -2.77
CA ALA A 78 6.39 2.34 -1.99
C ALA A 78 5.75 3.61 -1.39
N GLN A 79 6.58 4.50 -0.82
CA GLN A 79 6.13 5.79 -0.31
C GLN A 79 5.42 6.64 -1.37
N ARG A 80 6.00 6.77 -2.57
CA ARG A 80 5.45 7.62 -3.63
C ARG A 80 4.25 6.98 -4.34
N PHE A 81 4.25 5.65 -4.43
CA PHE A 81 3.12 4.87 -4.89
C PHE A 81 1.92 5.01 -3.95
N ALA A 82 2.15 4.85 -2.64
CA ALA A 82 1.16 5.05 -1.59
C ALA A 82 0.63 6.48 -1.61
N PHE A 83 1.51 7.49 -1.69
CA PHE A 83 1.11 8.89 -1.79
C PHE A 83 0.14 9.12 -2.95
N GLY A 84 0.48 8.70 -4.17
CA GLY A 84 -0.38 8.91 -5.33
C GLY A 84 -1.71 8.16 -5.24
N GLY A 85 -1.68 6.93 -4.74
CA GLY A 85 -2.89 6.13 -4.55
C GLY A 85 -3.83 6.67 -3.48
N VAL A 86 -3.30 7.04 -2.31
CA VAL A 86 -4.09 7.61 -1.20
C VAL A 86 -4.62 8.99 -1.57
N ALA A 87 -3.80 9.85 -2.19
CA ALA A 87 -4.24 11.17 -2.64
C ALA A 87 -5.38 11.09 -3.68
N LEU A 88 -5.32 10.13 -4.60
CA LEU A 88 -6.42 9.89 -5.54
C LEU A 88 -7.66 9.35 -4.85
N ALA A 89 -7.51 8.44 -3.88
CA ALA A 89 -8.62 7.90 -3.11
C ALA A 89 -9.35 9.01 -2.32
N ASP A 90 -8.59 9.90 -1.69
CA ASP A 90 -9.11 11.07 -0.98
C ASP A 90 -9.81 12.05 -1.93
N ALA A 91 -9.17 12.38 -3.06
CA ALA A 91 -9.73 13.29 -4.07
C ALA A 91 -11.04 12.79 -4.72
N MET A 92 -11.35 11.49 -4.64
CA MET A 92 -12.65 10.96 -5.06
C MET A 92 -13.81 11.50 -4.21
N GLY A 93 -13.55 11.93 -2.97
CA GLY A 93 -14.54 12.52 -2.06
C GLY A 93 -15.64 11.57 -1.56
N CYS A 94 -15.63 10.31 -1.98
CA CYS A 94 -16.63 9.30 -1.61
C CYS A 94 -16.03 8.05 -0.95
N ALA A 95 -14.70 7.93 -0.90
CA ALA A 95 -14.01 6.79 -0.31
C ALA A 95 -14.20 6.78 1.22
N SER A 96 -14.82 5.73 1.74
CA SER A 96 -15.01 5.53 3.19
C SER A 96 -14.00 4.55 3.78
N ALA A 97 -13.29 3.79 2.96
CA ALA A 97 -12.24 2.87 3.40
C ALA A 97 -11.19 2.63 2.32
N LEU A 98 -9.96 2.36 2.75
CA LEU A 98 -8.89 1.82 1.92
C LEU A 98 -8.65 0.36 2.30
N CYS A 99 -8.65 -0.53 1.32
CA CYS A 99 -8.42 -1.96 1.51
C CYS A 99 -7.12 -2.40 0.82
N PHE A 100 -6.27 -3.09 1.57
CA PHE A 100 -5.01 -3.64 1.09
C PHE A 100 -4.74 -5.00 1.75
N GLY A 101 -3.99 -5.86 1.06
CA GLY A 101 -3.46 -7.09 1.65
C GLY A 101 -2.16 -6.83 2.40
N SER A 102 -1.81 -7.70 3.34
CA SER A 102 -0.55 -7.69 4.08
C SER A 102 -0.16 -9.12 4.42
N GLU A 103 1.15 -9.42 4.50
CA GLU A 103 1.62 -10.75 4.90
C GLU A 103 1.29 -11.04 6.37
N CYS A 104 1.29 -10.01 7.23
CA CYS A 104 0.98 -10.18 8.66
C CYS A 104 -0.53 -10.29 8.95
N GLY A 105 -1.39 -9.73 8.09
CA GLY A 105 -2.85 -9.73 8.29
C GLY A 105 -3.32 -8.98 9.53
N ASP A 106 -2.45 -8.20 10.18
CA ASP A 106 -2.71 -7.56 11.48
C ASP A 106 -2.52 -6.04 11.41
N LEU A 107 -3.65 -5.32 11.39
CA LEU A 107 -3.66 -3.88 11.32
C LEU A 107 -3.06 -3.21 12.58
N GLN A 108 -3.13 -3.86 13.75
CA GLN A 108 -2.55 -3.31 14.98
C GLN A 108 -1.02 -3.34 14.91
N GLN A 109 -0.45 -4.44 14.43
CA GLN A 109 1.01 -4.55 14.21
C GLN A 109 1.52 -3.53 13.20
N LEU A 110 0.80 -3.34 12.08
CA LEU A 110 1.16 -2.31 11.11
C LEU A 110 1.10 -0.90 11.72
N ASN A 111 0.09 -0.59 12.53
CA ASN A 111 -0.01 0.69 13.23
C ASN A 111 1.10 0.89 14.27
N GLN A 112 1.58 -0.17 14.91
CA GLN A 112 2.74 -0.09 15.80
C GLN A 112 3.99 0.34 15.02
N ALA A 113 4.23 -0.24 13.84
CA ALA A 113 5.32 0.18 12.97
C ALA A 113 5.18 1.65 12.54
N VAL A 114 3.96 2.07 12.15
CA VAL A 114 3.66 3.47 11.80
C VAL A 114 3.97 4.44 12.94
N SER A 115 3.53 4.11 14.16
CA SER A 115 3.79 4.93 15.36
C SER A 115 5.28 5.14 15.62
N VAL A 116 6.08 4.07 15.51
CA VAL A 116 7.54 4.15 15.64
C VAL A 116 8.14 5.00 14.53
N LEU A 117 7.70 4.79 13.28
CA LEU A 117 8.21 5.49 12.11
C LEU A 117 7.93 7.00 12.13
N GLN A 118 6.89 7.44 12.84
CA GLN A 118 6.56 8.85 13.04
C GLN A 118 7.12 9.44 14.35
N SER A 119 7.62 8.59 15.24
CA SER A 119 8.15 9.04 16.52
C SER A 119 9.39 9.91 16.33
N SER A 120 9.54 10.95 17.15
CA SER A 120 10.76 11.77 17.18
C SER A 120 11.99 10.94 17.56
N ALA A 121 11.80 9.86 18.33
CA ALA A 121 12.86 8.95 18.76
C ALA A 121 13.52 8.19 17.60
N LEU A 122 12.84 8.01 16.46
CA LEU A 122 13.39 7.32 15.31
C LEU A 122 14.66 7.98 14.77
N HIS A 123 14.70 9.32 14.74
CA HIS A 123 15.86 10.04 14.20
C HIS A 123 17.12 9.74 15.02
N ASP A 124 17.00 9.79 16.34
CA ASP A 124 18.12 9.53 17.26
C ASP A 124 18.56 8.06 17.20
N ALA A 125 17.60 7.12 17.11
CA ALA A 125 17.89 5.69 16.96
C ALA A 125 18.53 5.35 15.60
N LEU A 126 18.20 6.10 14.53
CA LEU A 126 18.75 5.90 13.19
C LEU A 126 20.22 6.35 13.08
N ALA A 127 20.56 7.47 13.72
CA ALA A 127 21.87 8.11 13.59
C ALA A 127 23.09 7.16 13.79
N PRO A 128 23.16 6.33 14.85
CA PRO A 128 24.31 5.44 15.05
C PRO A 128 24.44 4.37 13.95
N TYR A 129 23.32 3.86 13.40
CA TYR A 129 23.34 2.86 12.34
C TYR A 129 23.76 3.46 10.98
N LEU A 130 23.32 4.69 10.69
CA LEU A 130 23.75 5.41 9.50
C LEU A 130 25.25 5.77 9.56
N ALA A 131 25.76 6.15 10.74
CA ALA A 131 27.18 6.44 10.94
C ALA A 131 28.09 5.21 10.72
N GLN A 132 27.54 3.99 10.85
CA GLN A 132 28.23 2.73 10.52
C GLN A 132 28.27 2.43 9.01
N GLY A 133 27.68 3.29 8.17
CA GLY A 133 27.64 3.11 6.71
C GLY A 133 26.55 2.13 6.24
N LEU A 134 25.59 1.80 7.10
CA LEU A 134 24.46 0.94 6.73
C LEU A 134 23.51 1.67 5.78
N THR A 135 22.85 0.90 4.90
CA THR A 135 21.80 1.46 4.03
C THR A 135 20.65 2.01 4.87
N PHE A 136 19.95 3.02 4.35
CA PHE A 136 18.79 3.59 5.06
C PHE A 136 17.75 2.53 5.44
N ALA A 137 17.45 1.57 4.53
CA ALA A 137 16.51 0.49 4.82
C ALA A 137 16.97 -0.39 5.98
N LYS A 138 18.26 -0.75 6.02
CA LYS A 138 18.81 -1.58 7.11
C LYS A 138 18.88 -0.81 8.43
N ALA A 139 19.34 0.44 8.40
CA ALA A 139 19.36 1.30 9.56
C ALA A 139 17.95 1.50 10.14
N ARG A 140 16.95 1.72 9.28
CA ARG A 140 15.53 1.86 9.67
C ARG A 140 14.99 0.59 10.33
N SER A 141 15.26 -0.58 9.77
CA SER A 141 14.86 -1.86 10.37
C SER A 141 15.48 -2.04 11.77
N LEU A 142 16.78 -1.76 11.94
CA LEU A 142 17.45 -1.86 13.24
C LEU A 142 16.92 -0.86 14.27
N ALA A 143 16.71 0.40 13.87
CA ALA A 143 16.14 1.42 14.74
C ALA A 143 14.71 1.07 15.19
N VAL A 144 13.88 0.51 14.30
CA VAL A 144 12.54 0.03 14.66
C VAL A 144 12.61 -1.16 15.62
N ALA A 145 13.58 -2.07 15.44
CA ALA A 145 13.77 -3.20 16.34
C ALA A 145 14.15 -2.76 17.75
N GLU A 146 14.97 -1.71 17.86
CA GLU A 146 15.38 -1.09 19.13
C GLU A 146 14.23 -0.36 19.83
N LEU A 147 13.42 0.40 19.08
CA LEU A 147 12.35 1.22 19.63
C LEU A 147 11.04 0.47 19.92
N ALA A 148 10.81 -0.66 19.26
CA ALA A 148 9.62 -1.49 19.45
C ALA A 148 9.98 -2.95 19.69
N SER A 149 10.18 -3.73 18.62
CA SER A 149 10.57 -5.14 18.72
C SER A 149 11.09 -5.67 17.39
N PRO A 150 11.85 -6.78 17.39
CA PRO A 150 12.27 -7.47 16.17
C PRO A 150 11.11 -7.88 15.26
N GLU A 151 9.96 -8.26 15.85
CA GLU A 151 8.76 -8.63 15.10
C GLU A 151 8.19 -7.44 14.32
N VAL A 152 8.14 -6.26 14.94
CA VAL A 152 7.70 -5.02 14.27
C VAL A 152 8.69 -4.64 13.17
N ALA A 153 9.99 -4.81 13.41
CA ALA A 153 11.01 -4.54 12.41
C ALA A 153 10.93 -5.45 11.17
N ALA A 154 10.56 -6.73 11.37
CA ALA A 154 10.38 -7.69 10.28
C ALA A 154 9.25 -7.30 9.30
N LEU A 155 8.27 -6.50 9.74
CA LEU A 155 7.22 -5.98 8.87
C LEU A 155 7.78 -5.07 7.76
N LEU A 156 8.97 -4.49 7.94
CA LEU A 156 9.61 -3.62 6.95
C LEU A 156 10.40 -4.39 5.87
N GLU A 157 10.35 -5.72 5.88
CA GLU A 157 11.06 -6.58 4.93
C GLU A 157 10.13 -7.11 3.82
N GLU A 158 8.84 -7.28 4.12
CA GLU A 158 7.86 -7.89 3.22
C GLU A 158 7.11 -6.83 2.37
N PRO A 159 6.97 -7.02 1.04
CA PRO A 159 6.42 -6.01 0.14
C PRO A 159 5.00 -5.50 0.48
N ASN A 160 4.05 -6.36 0.85
CA ASN A 160 2.69 -5.90 1.12
C ASN A 160 2.57 -5.23 2.50
N ASN A 161 3.33 -5.68 3.50
CA ASN A 161 3.48 -5.00 4.78
C ASN A 161 4.08 -3.59 4.59
N ILE A 162 5.15 -3.47 3.80
CA ILE A 162 5.75 -2.16 3.47
C ILE A 162 4.71 -1.24 2.81
N LEU A 163 3.98 -1.73 1.81
CA LEU A 163 2.92 -0.93 1.16
C LEU A 163 1.81 -0.55 2.15
N GLY A 164 1.37 -1.48 3.00
CA GLY A 164 0.39 -1.23 4.05
C GLY A 164 0.81 -0.13 5.02
N ILE A 165 2.06 -0.18 5.49
CA ILE A 165 2.65 0.87 6.36
C ILE A 165 2.68 2.20 5.64
N GLU A 166 3.13 2.24 4.38
CA GLU A 166 3.17 3.50 3.61
C GLU A 166 1.76 4.05 3.37
N TYR A 167 0.75 3.21 3.10
CA TYR A 167 -0.65 3.68 3.00
C TYR A 167 -1.13 4.31 4.31
N LEU A 168 -0.87 3.67 5.45
CA LEU A 168 -1.25 4.19 6.77
C LEU A 168 -0.54 5.52 7.08
N LEU A 169 0.75 5.63 6.75
CA LEU A 169 1.51 6.88 6.89
C LEU A 169 0.93 8.02 6.06
N GLN A 170 0.45 7.74 4.84
CA GLN A 170 -0.20 8.75 3.99
C GLN A 170 -1.60 9.10 4.47
N LEU A 171 -2.38 8.13 4.95
CA LEU A 171 -3.72 8.36 5.49
C LEU A 171 -3.71 9.28 6.72
N GLN A 172 -2.67 9.23 7.55
CA GLN A 172 -2.52 10.11 8.71
C GLN A 172 -2.14 11.57 8.35
N GLN A 173 -1.88 11.86 7.08
CA GLN A 173 -1.56 13.20 6.59
C GLN A 173 -2.76 13.89 5.90
N LEU A 174 -3.89 13.18 5.74
CA LEU A 174 -5.16 13.75 5.25
C LEU A 174 -5.86 14.54 6.36
#